data_AF-A0A1G3ZXL0-F1
#
_entry.id   AF-A0A1G3ZXL0-F1
#
_cell.length_a   1.000
_cell.length_b   1.000
_cell.length_c   1.000
_cell.angle_alpha   90.00
_cell.angle_beta   90.00
_cell.angle_gamma   90.00
#
_symmetry.space_group_name_H-M   'P 1'
#
loop_
_entity.id
_entity.type
_entity.pdbx_description
1 polymer ?
#
loop_
_entity_poly.entity_id
_entity_poly.type
_entity_poly.pdbx_seq_one_letter_code
_entity_poly.pdbx_strand_id
1 'polypeptide(L)'
;YLASPPEVIPIDVGRQLFVDDFLIAETTLTRTFHATEFHPATPVLKPDQPWELEGGPTAMPFSDGVWYDPADRLFKMWYMAGYIRATAYATSKDGIHWQKPALDVKPGTNIVLDGKRDSNIIWLDLEEKDPQRRYKLVAYDFKGGLGVSCSPDGIHWIEVVRSGPCGDRTSAFYNPFRKLWVYSLREYLKEGVGRCRRYWEHPDLIAGGKWKASQPTLWVGADKLDPQRADLKTPCQLYNLDCVAYESLMIGLFDIWPGQPKDRPKPNYLCVGFSRDGFHWQRPDHRPFIPVSETRGEWNWGNVQSAGGCCLVVGDQLWFYVSGRAGIPGSSKSGVCTTGLATLRRDGF
;
A
#
# COMPACT_ATOMS: atom_id res chain seq x y z
N TYR A 1 -23.11 6.22 -1.19
CA TYR A 1 -23.33 7.48 -0.46
C TYR A 1 -23.64 8.67 -1.37
N LEU A 2 -23.08 8.81 -2.59
CA LEU A 2 -23.40 9.95 -3.46
C LEU A 2 -24.84 9.95 -4.01
N ALA A 3 -25.36 8.79 -4.41
CA ALA A 3 -26.73 8.68 -4.92
C ALA A 3 -27.82 8.74 -3.84
N SER A 4 -27.44 8.48 -2.58
CA SER A 4 -28.32 8.47 -1.42
C SER A 4 -27.49 8.84 -0.19
N PRO A 5 -27.27 10.15 0.04
CA PRO A 5 -26.54 10.63 1.21
C PRO A 5 -27.38 10.48 2.48
N PRO A 6 -26.76 10.39 3.68
CA PRO A 6 -27.51 10.41 4.92
C PRO A 6 -28.20 11.77 5.11
N GLU A 7 -29.33 11.78 5.82
CA GLU A 7 -30.09 13.01 6.11
C GLU A 7 -29.25 14.03 6.89
N VAL A 8 -28.39 13.55 7.78
CA VAL A 8 -27.45 14.37 8.56
C VAL A 8 -26.02 13.97 8.20
N ILE A 9 -25.23 14.96 7.77
CA ILE A 9 -23.81 14.79 7.44
C ILE A 9 -22.97 15.47 8.53
N PRO A 10 -22.24 14.71 9.37
CA PRO A 10 -21.31 15.31 10.32
C PRO A 10 -20.10 15.88 9.59
N ILE A 11 -19.80 17.16 9.82
CA ILE A 11 -18.69 17.89 9.18
C ILE A 11 -17.53 18.19 10.14
N ASP A 12 -17.67 17.82 11.41
CA ASP A 12 -16.72 18.00 12.50
C ASP A 12 -15.77 16.81 12.70
N VAL A 13 -15.82 15.82 11.81
CA VAL A 13 -15.02 14.57 11.86
C VAL A 13 -13.61 14.68 11.28
N GLY A 14 -13.15 15.90 10.97
CA GLY A 14 -11.86 16.18 10.32
C GLY A 14 -12.01 17.19 9.19
N ARG A 15 -10.92 17.51 8.48
CA ARG A 15 -11.04 18.35 7.27
C ARG A 15 -11.88 17.67 6.21
N GLN A 16 -12.80 18.44 5.66
CA GLN A 16 -13.68 17.98 4.61
C GLN A 16 -13.05 18.25 3.25
N LEU A 17 -12.82 17.19 2.48
CA LEU A 17 -12.27 17.30 1.13
C LEU A 17 -13.39 17.38 0.09
N PHE A 18 -13.19 18.23 -0.94
CA PHE A 18 -14.09 18.39 -2.09
C PHE A 18 -13.71 17.48 -3.26
N VAL A 19 -13.31 16.25 -2.96
CA VAL A 19 -12.96 15.21 -3.95
C VAL A 19 -14.18 14.62 -4.65
N ASP A 20 -15.37 14.95 -4.18
CA ASP A 20 -16.66 14.47 -4.66
C ASP A 20 -17.76 15.52 -4.46
N ASP A 21 -19.00 15.18 -4.82
CA ASP A 21 -20.17 16.05 -4.64
C ASP A 21 -20.92 15.79 -3.32
N PHE A 22 -20.37 15.00 -2.40
CA PHE A 22 -21.08 14.60 -1.17
C PHE A 22 -21.46 15.80 -0.29
N LEU A 23 -20.63 16.84 -0.27
CA LEU A 23 -20.84 18.08 0.50
C LEU A 23 -21.22 19.28 -0.38
N ILE A 24 -21.38 19.06 -1.69
CA ILE A 24 -21.55 20.14 -2.66
C ILE A 24 -22.94 20.01 -3.25
N ALA A 25 -23.85 20.88 -2.80
CA ALA A 25 -25.18 20.99 -3.40
C ALA A 25 -25.10 21.64 -4.79
N GLU A 26 -24.30 22.71 -4.91
CA GLU A 26 -24.06 23.43 -6.16
C GLU A 26 -22.66 24.07 -6.14
N THR A 27 -22.06 24.27 -7.30
CA THR A 27 -20.78 24.97 -7.45
C THR A 27 -20.62 25.57 -8.84
N THR A 28 -19.93 26.70 -8.93
CA THR A 28 -19.47 27.29 -10.19
C THR A 28 -17.98 27.06 -10.44
N LEU A 29 -17.31 26.32 -9.54
CA LEU A 29 -15.88 26.02 -9.63
C LEU A 29 -15.63 24.76 -10.44
N THR A 30 -14.49 24.72 -11.14
CA THR A 30 -14.00 23.52 -11.83
C THR A 30 -13.14 22.70 -10.87
N ARG A 31 -13.59 21.47 -10.57
CA ARG A 31 -12.77 20.52 -9.80
C ARG A 31 -11.59 20.03 -10.62
N THR A 32 -10.38 20.11 -10.05
CA THR A 32 -9.14 19.64 -10.66
C THR A 32 -8.49 18.65 -9.71
N PHE A 33 -8.07 17.51 -10.24
CA PHE A 33 -7.31 16.51 -9.50
C PHE A 33 -5.83 16.61 -9.86
N HIS A 34 -4.97 16.51 -8.85
CA HIS A 34 -3.53 16.68 -8.97
C HIS A 34 -2.80 15.36 -8.73
N ALA A 35 -1.84 15.06 -9.60
CA ALA A 35 -0.91 13.95 -9.39
C ALA A 35 0.21 14.38 -8.42
N THR A 36 0.86 13.39 -7.83
CA THR A 36 2.05 13.63 -7.01
C THR A 36 3.27 14.01 -7.86
N GLU A 37 4.24 14.62 -7.21
CA GLU A 37 5.59 14.78 -7.75
C GLU A 37 6.58 13.94 -6.95
N PHE A 38 7.54 13.30 -7.61
CA PHE A 38 8.61 12.61 -6.89
C PHE A 38 9.53 13.62 -6.20
N HIS A 39 9.73 13.43 -4.90
CA HIS A 39 10.66 14.23 -4.11
C HIS A 39 12.08 14.13 -4.70
N PRO A 40 12.85 15.23 -4.80
CA PRO A 40 14.19 15.23 -5.41
C PRO A 40 15.20 14.26 -4.78
N ALA A 41 14.99 13.88 -3.51
CA ALA A 41 15.81 12.87 -2.83
C ALA A 41 15.50 11.42 -3.25
N THR A 42 14.51 11.19 -4.10
CA THR A 42 14.16 9.85 -4.59
C THR A 42 15.29 9.26 -5.44
N PRO A 43 15.71 7.99 -5.21
CA PRO A 43 15.22 7.06 -4.19
C PRO A 43 15.79 7.37 -2.79
N VAL A 44 14.92 7.33 -1.78
CA VAL A 44 15.25 7.62 -0.37
C VAL A 44 15.80 6.41 0.39
N LEU A 45 15.59 5.20 -0.12
CA LEU A 45 16.22 3.97 0.38
C LEU A 45 16.69 3.11 -0.80
N LYS A 46 17.94 2.62 -0.73
CA LYS A 46 18.57 1.81 -1.77
C LYS A 46 19.19 0.54 -1.15
N PRO A 47 19.36 -0.53 -1.94
CA PRO A 47 20.11 -1.69 -1.49
C PRO A 47 21.59 -1.33 -1.40
N ASP A 48 22.10 -1.22 -0.18
CA ASP A 48 23.49 -0.87 0.14
C ASP A 48 24.12 -1.81 1.17
N GLN A 49 23.37 -2.82 1.64
CA GLN A 49 23.84 -3.85 2.57
C GLN A 49 23.96 -5.23 1.90
N PRO A 50 24.87 -6.11 2.36
CA PRO A 50 25.07 -7.43 1.74
C PRO A 50 23.80 -8.29 1.64
N TRP A 51 22.97 -8.33 2.68
CA TRP A 51 21.73 -9.12 2.70
C TRP A 51 20.65 -8.57 1.75
N GLU A 52 20.76 -7.30 1.33
CA GLU A 52 19.84 -6.69 0.36
C GLU A 52 20.14 -7.11 -1.08
N LEU A 53 21.28 -7.78 -1.32
CA LEU A 53 21.70 -8.26 -2.63
C LEU A 53 21.27 -9.71 -2.90
N GLU A 54 20.83 -10.44 -1.87
CA GLU A 54 20.35 -11.82 -1.99
C GLU A 54 19.10 -11.89 -2.88
N GLY A 55 19.11 -12.77 -3.91
CA GLY A 55 18.01 -12.92 -4.87
C GLY A 55 17.83 -11.76 -5.86
N GLY A 56 18.48 -10.62 -5.60
CA GLY A 56 18.46 -9.41 -6.43
C GLY A 56 18.47 -8.14 -5.56
N PRO A 57 19.19 -7.08 -5.96
CA PRO A 57 19.37 -5.86 -5.16
C PRO A 57 18.02 -5.18 -4.85
N THR A 58 17.59 -5.25 -3.59
CA THR A 58 16.26 -4.82 -3.15
C THR A 58 16.26 -4.17 -1.78
N ALA A 59 15.78 -2.93 -1.72
CA ALA A 59 15.40 -2.23 -0.50
C ALA A 59 14.14 -1.36 -0.76
N MET A 60 12.96 -1.99 -0.72
CA MET A 60 11.69 -1.31 -1.02
C MET A 60 10.52 -1.87 -0.19
N PRO A 61 9.50 -1.07 0.19
CA PRO A 61 8.26 -1.61 0.70
C PRO A 61 7.57 -2.42 -0.41
N PHE A 62 6.80 -3.44 -0.05
CA PHE A 62 5.88 -4.11 -0.97
C PHE A 62 4.54 -4.28 -0.28
N SER A 63 3.78 -3.18 -0.29
CA SER A 63 2.89 -2.79 0.79
C SER A 63 3.69 -2.54 2.10
N ASP A 64 4.09 -3.56 2.84
CA ASP A 64 4.78 -3.45 4.14
C ASP A 64 4.17 -2.33 5.02
N GLY A 65 4.96 -1.37 5.50
CA GLY A 65 4.44 -0.20 6.21
C GLY A 65 5.49 0.90 6.36
N VAL A 66 5.06 2.15 6.19
CA VAL A 66 5.87 3.33 6.52
C VAL A 66 5.03 4.26 7.40
N TRP A 67 5.50 4.48 8.63
CA TRP A 67 4.72 5.15 9.66
C TRP A 67 5.56 6.19 10.38
N TYR A 68 4.93 7.28 10.80
CA TYR A 68 5.49 8.10 11.87
C TYR A 68 5.00 7.54 13.20
N ASP A 69 5.92 7.13 14.05
CA ASP A 69 5.63 6.67 15.40
C ASP A 69 5.69 7.86 16.37
N PRO A 70 4.55 8.31 16.92
CA PRO A 70 4.53 9.46 17.81
C PRO A 70 5.17 9.18 19.19
N ALA A 71 5.22 7.92 19.64
CA ALA A 71 5.84 7.59 20.92
C ALA A 71 7.37 7.68 20.83
N ASP A 72 7.92 7.17 19.72
CA ASP A 72 9.36 7.16 19.48
C ASP A 72 9.84 8.44 18.79
N ARG A 73 8.91 9.22 18.22
CA ARG A 73 9.14 10.43 17.42
C ARG A 73 10.04 10.16 16.20
N LEU A 74 9.82 9.02 15.56
CA LEU A 74 10.61 8.55 14.41
C LEU A 74 9.69 8.11 13.27
N PHE A 75 10.14 8.35 12.05
CA PHE A 75 9.67 7.60 10.90
C PHE A 75 10.24 6.18 10.99
N LYS A 76 9.39 5.18 10.73
CA LYS A 76 9.72 3.76 10.75
C LYS A 76 9.25 3.14 9.45
N MET A 77 10.11 2.34 8.83
CA MET A 77 9.83 1.63 7.60
C MET A 77 10.17 0.17 7.78
N TRP A 78 9.27 -0.68 7.33
CA TRP A 78 9.55 -2.07 7.07
C TRP A 78 9.58 -2.29 5.56
N TYR A 79 10.53 -3.08 5.10
CA TYR A 79 10.80 -3.19 3.68
C TYR A 79 11.34 -4.56 3.29
N MET A 80 11.21 -4.91 2.02
CA MET A 80 11.83 -6.08 1.42
C MET A 80 13.34 -5.86 1.29
N ALA A 81 14.13 -6.66 2.00
CA ALA A 81 15.58 -6.71 1.86
C ALA A 81 15.97 -8.00 1.13
N GLY A 82 16.58 -7.84 -0.05
CA GLY A 82 16.80 -8.94 -0.99
C GLY A 82 15.49 -9.41 -1.63
N TYR A 83 15.51 -9.66 -2.94
CA TYR A 83 14.27 -9.89 -3.69
C TYR A 83 13.54 -11.15 -3.19
N ILE A 84 12.35 -10.98 -2.59
CA ILE A 84 11.52 -12.06 -2.01
C ILE A 84 12.25 -12.79 -0.84
N ARG A 85 13.27 -12.17 -0.24
CA ARG A 85 14.15 -12.85 0.73
C ARG A 85 13.83 -12.60 2.20
N ALA A 86 13.68 -11.36 2.63
CA ALA A 86 13.49 -11.03 4.04
C ALA A 86 12.71 -9.72 4.22
N THR A 87 12.15 -9.52 5.41
CA THR A 87 11.67 -8.20 5.85
C THR A 87 12.71 -7.59 6.77
N ALA A 88 13.10 -6.35 6.46
CA ALA A 88 14.03 -5.56 7.24
C ALA A 88 13.37 -4.27 7.74
N TYR A 89 14.05 -3.59 8.65
CA TYR A 89 13.55 -2.42 9.37
C TYR A 89 14.50 -1.23 9.25
N ALA A 90 13.96 -0.04 9.04
CA ALA A 90 14.72 1.20 8.99
C ALA A 90 14.00 2.31 9.76
N THR A 91 14.78 3.25 10.29
CA THR A 91 14.27 4.42 11.02
C THR A 91 14.78 5.71 10.41
N SER A 92 14.02 6.78 10.51
CA SER A 92 14.45 8.11 10.08
C SER A 92 13.91 9.18 11.02
N LYS A 93 14.67 10.28 11.18
CA LYS A 93 14.22 11.47 11.92
C LYS A 93 13.50 12.47 11.03
N ASP A 94 13.77 12.45 9.73
CA ASP A 94 13.26 13.41 8.75
C ASP A 94 12.43 12.74 7.63
N GLY A 95 12.34 11.41 7.63
CA GLY A 95 11.63 10.62 6.62
C GLY A 95 12.36 10.51 5.28
N ILE A 96 13.53 11.13 5.13
CA ILE A 96 14.32 11.17 3.90
C ILE A 96 15.60 10.35 4.06
N HIS A 97 16.33 10.55 5.15
CA HIS A 97 17.58 9.85 5.45
C HIS A 97 17.31 8.69 6.39
N TRP A 98 17.46 7.47 5.89
CA TRP A 98 17.11 6.25 6.61
C TRP A 98 18.34 5.58 7.21
N GLN A 99 18.21 5.18 8.48
CA GLN A 99 19.19 4.39 9.22
C GLN A 99 18.71 2.94 9.26
N LYS A 100 19.62 2.00 8.99
CA LYS A 100 19.41 0.55 9.03
C LYS A 100 20.09 0.00 10.30
N PRO A 101 19.42 0.03 11.48
CA PRO A 101 20.06 -0.34 12.74
C PRO A 101 20.42 -1.83 12.76
N ALA A 102 21.54 -2.20 13.38
CA ALA A 102 21.81 -3.59 13.69
C ALA A 102 20.85 -4.07 14.79
N LEU A 103 20.17 -5.19 14.55
CA LEU A 103 19.18 -5.81 15.42
C LEU A 103 19.67 -7.19 15.88
N ASP A 104 19.02 -7.71 16.92
CA ASP A 104 19.30 -8.99 17.55
C ASP A 104 18.58 -10.17 16.89
N VAL A 105 17.45 -9.94 16.20
CA VAL A 105 16.70 -10.97 15.44
C VAL A 105 17.61 -11.74 14.47
N LYS A 106 18.44 -11.00 13.72
CA LYS A 106 19.54 -11.57 12.94
C LYS A 106 20.79 -10.71 13.14
N PRO A 107 21.70 -11.13 14.04
CA PRO A 107 22.82 -10.30 14.49
C PRO A 107 23.63 -9.70 13.35
N GLY A 108 23.93 -8.40 13.47
CA GLY A 108 24.70 -7.64 12.48
C GLY A 108 23.90 -7.18 11.25
N THR A 109 22.57 -7.41 11.24
CA THR A 109 21.67 -6.97 10.17
C THR A 109 20.48 -6.22 10.74
N ASN A 110 19.69 -5.58 9.89
CA ASN A 110 18.41 -4.96 10.27
C ASN A 110 17.19 -5.83 9.89
N ILE A 111 17.39 -7.14 9.71
CA ILE A 111 16.32 -8.09 9.36
C ILE A 111 15.45 -8.38 10.59
N VAL A 112 14.13 -8.29 10.42
CA VAL A 112 13.12 -8.59 11.46
C VAL A 112 12.31 -9.86 11.15
N LEU A 113 12.30 -10.30 9.89
CA LEU A 113 11.79 -11.63 9.51
C LEU A 113 12.74 -12.25 8.49
N ASP A 114 13.44 -13.30 8.91
CA ASP A 114 14.41 -14.00 8.08
C ASP A 114 13.77 -15.21 7.37
N GLY A 115 13.22 -14.98 6.18
CA GLY A 115 12.64 -16.06 5.38
C GLY A 115 11.93 -15.58 4.12
N LYS A 116 11.77 -16.49 3.16
CA LYS A 116 11.08 -16.21 1.90
C LYS A 116 9.73 -15.53 2.18
N ARG A 117 9.47 -14.44 1.46
CA ARG A 117 8.28 -13.59 1.68
C ARG A 117 7.61 -13.17 0.38
N ASP A 118 6.32 -12.86 0.44
CA ASP A 118 5.63 -12.11 -0.62
C ASP A 118 5.54 -10.63 -0.20
N SER A 119 4.48 -9.93 -0.54
CA SER A 119 4.05 -8.75 0.19
C SER A 119 3.66 -9.09 1.62
N ASN A 120 4.02 -8.18 2.53
CA ASN A 120 3.52 -8.18 3.89
C ASN A 120 2.77 -6.87 4.10
N ILE A 121 2.01 -6.78 5.17
CA ILE A 121 1.48 -5.52 5.71
C ILE A 121 1.99 -5.41 7.13
N ILE A 122 2.51 -4.24 7.48
CA ILE A 122 2.87 -3.91 8.86
C ILE A 122 2.14 -2.64 9.24
N TRP A 123 1.29 -2.74 10.26
CA TRP A 123 0.44 -1.66 10.73
C TRP A 123 0.88 -1.24 12.13
N LEU A 124 1.11 0.07 12.31
CA LEU A 124 1.22 0.69 13.62
C LEU A 124 -0.20 1.01 14.10
N ASP A 125 -0.72 0.22 15.04
CA ASP A 125 -2.06 0.42 15.58
C ASP A 125 -1.99 1.39 16.77
N LEU A 126 -2.39 2.64 16.52
CA LEU A 126 -2.44 3.69 17.54
C LEU A 126 -3.67 3.59 18.46
N GLU A 127 -4.63 2.71 18.16
CA GLU A 127 -5.83 2.47 18.97
C GLU A 127 -5.71 1.21 19.84
N GLU A 128 -4.68 0.40 19.63
CA GLU A 128 -4.44 -0.81 20.39
C GLU A 128 -4.14 -0.51 21.87
N LYS A 129 -4.80 -1.26 22.76
CA LYS A 129 -4.66 -1.13 24.21
C LYS A 129 -3.69 -2.14 24.78
N ASP A 130 -3.55 -3.31 24.15
CA ASP A 130 -2.55 -4.30 24.53
C ASP A 130 -1.19 -3.92 23.90
N PRO A 131 -0.19 -3.48 24.70
CA PRO A 131 1.11 -3.08 24.15
C PRO A 131 1.81 -4.23 23.42
N GLN A 132 1.46 -5.50 23.68
CA GLN A 132 2.01 -6.66 22.95
C GLN A 132 1.51 -6.78 21.50
N ARG A 133 0.44 -6.04 21.16
CA ARG A 133 -0.24 -6.07 19.85
C ARG A 133 -0.16 -4.73 19.11
N ARG A 134 0.70 -3.82 19.60
CA ARG A 134 0.88 -2.46 19.08
C ARG A 134 1.21 -2.45 17.59
N TYR A 135 2.09 -3.34 17.16
CA TYR A 135 2.35 -3.58 15.75
C TYR A 135 1.70 -4.89 15.33
N LYS A 136 1.08 -4.85 14.15
CA LYS A 136 0.40 -6.00 13.55
C LYS A 136 1.01 -6.27 12.19
N LEU A 137 1.31 -7.53 11.93
CA LEU A 137 1.87 -7.99 10.67
C LEU A 137 0.96 -9.02 10.03
N VAL A 138 0.73 -8.88 8.73
CA VAL A 138 -0.03 -9.83 7.92
C VAL A 138 0.84 -10.24 6.73
N ALA A 139 1.16 -11.52 6.60
CA ALA A 139 2.03 -12.02 5.55
C ALA A 139 1.45 -13.29 4.90
N TYR A 140 1.55 -13.40 3.58
CA TYR A 140 1.14 -14.62 2.88
C TYR A 140 2.05 -15.80 3.26
N ASP A 141 1.45 -16.91 3.70
CA ASP A 141 2.17 -18.03 4.31
C ASP A 141 2.67 -19.09 3.30
N PHE A 142 2.43 -18.87 1.99
CA PHE A 142 2.69 -19.83 0.91
C PHE A 142 1.94 -21.16 0.99
N LYS A 143 0.97 -21.28 1.90
CA LYS A 143 0.09 -22.44 2.11
C LYS A 143 -1.38 -22.07 1.86
N GLY A 144 -1.62 -20.95 1.18
CA GLY A 144 -2.96 -20.47 0.81
C GLY A 144 -3.69 -19.70 1.91
N GLY A 145 -2.97 -19.05 2.83
CA GLY A 145 -3.54 -18.16 3.86
C GLY A 145 -2.55 -17.07 4.28
N LEU A 146 -2.87 -16.36 5.36
CA LEU A 146 -2.02 -15.34 5.96
C LEU A 146 -1.54 -15.80 7.33
N GLY A 147 -0.26 -15.63 7.64
CA GLY A 147 0.22 -15.55 9.02
C GLY A 147 -0.07 -14.15 9.55
N VAL A 148 -0.74 -14.07 10.70
CA VAL A 148 -0.95 -12.81 11.43
C VAL A 148 -0.08 -12.84 12.68
N SER A 149 0.80 -11.85 12.79
CA SER A 149 1.73 -11.70 13.90
C SER A 149 1.52 -10.39 14.63
N CYS A 150 1.91 -10.36 15.90
CA CYS A 150 1.92 -9.18 16.73
C CYS A 150 3.33 -8.90 17.25
N SER A 151 3.61 -7.63 17.55
CA SER A 151 4.87 -7.22 18.13
C SER A 151 4.67 -5.98 19.01
N PRO A 152 5.34 -5.89 20.17
CA PRO A 152 5.36 -4.68 20.97
C PRO A 152 6.27 -3.56 20.42
N ASP A 153 7.30 -3.92 19.65
CA ASP A 153 8.34 -3.01 19.17
C ASP A 153 8.45 -2.94 17.63
N GLY A 154 7.75 -3.83 16.93
CA GLY A 154 7.79 -3.97 15.48
C GLY A 154 9.06 -4.66 14.96
N ILE A 155 9.86 -5.23 15.86
CA ILE A 155 11.11 -5.93 15.58
C ILE A 155 10.95 -7.42 15.91
N HIS A 156 10.40 -7.72 17.10
CA HIS A 156 10.18 -9.08 17.58
C HIS A 156 8.75 -9.53 17.32
N TRP A 157 8.58 -10.39 16.32
CA TRP A 157 7.26 -10.82 15.85
C TRP A 157 6.89 -12.19 16.39
N ILE A 158 5.66 -12.29 16.92
CA ILE A 158 5.06 -13.56 17.35
C ILE A 158 3.84 -13.82 16.48
N GLU A 159 3.84 -14.92 15.72
CA GLU A 159 2.65 -15.37 14.99
C GLU A 159 1.58 -15.81 15.99
N VAL A 160 0.37 -15.25 15.85
CA VAL A 160 -0.74 -15.46 16.79
C VAL A 160 -1.91 -16.21 16.15
N VAL A 161 -2.08 -16.11 14.82
CA VAL A 161 -3.12 -16.85 14.10
C VAL A 161 -2.79 -16.99 12.63
N ARG A 162 -3.24 -18.10 12.05
CA ARG A 162 -3.30 -18.30 10.60
C ARG A 162 -4.71 -17.97 10.10
N SER A 163 -4.80 -17.19 9.03
CA SER A 163 -6.09 -16.79 8.46
C SER A 163 -6.79 -17.91 7.66
N GLY A 164 -8.00 -17.60 7.22
CA GLY A 164 -8.75 -18.31 6.19
C GLY A 164 -8.08 -18.23 4.82
N PRO A 165 -8.63 -18.94 3.83
CA PRO A 165 -8.00 -19.10 2.53
C PRO A 165 -7.92 -17.79 1.75
N CYS A 166 -6.77 -17.51 1.15
CA CYS A 166 -6.56 -16.36 0.26
C CYS A 166 -5.39 -16.61 -0.71
N GLY A 167 -5.24 -15.73 -1.70
CA GLY A 167 -4.07 -15.68 -2.57
C GLY A 167 -2.96 -14.75 -2.06
N ASP A 168 -1.85 -14.75 -2.79
CA ASP A 168 -0.75 -13.78 -2.70
C ASP A 168 -1.24 -12.34 -2.90
N ARG A 169 -0.41 -11.32 -2.60
CA ARG A 169 -0.81 -9.89 -2.69
C ARG A 169 -2.13 -9.54 -1.99
N THR A 170 -2.51 -10.30 -0.97
CA THR A 170 -3.59 -9.94 -0.04
C THR A 170 -3.04 -8.97 1.00
N SER A 171 -3.81 -7.93 1.33
CA SER A 171 -3.44 -6.91 2.31
C SER A 171 -4.56 -6.70 3.34
N ALA A 172 -4.29 -5.88 4.34
CA ALA A 172 -5.26 -5.46 5.35
C ALA A 172 -5.01 -4.00 5.76
N PHE A 173 -6.05 -3.32 6.20
CA PHE A 173 -5.96 -1.96 6.74
C PHE A 173 -7.04 -1.74 7.80
N TYR A 174 -6.86 -0.71 8.63
CA TYR A 174 -7.85 -0.32 9.62
C TYR A 174 -8.69 0.86 9.12
N ASN A 175 -10.00 0.75 9.27
CA ASN A 175 -10.96 1.82 9.04
C ASN A 175 -11.42 2.38 10.40
N PRO A 176 -10.89 3.54 10.85
CA PRO A 176 -11.21 4.11 12.16
C PRO A 176 -12.63 4.70 12.21
N PHE A 177 -13.22 5.10 11.08
CA PHE A 177 -14.59 5.63 11.05
C PHE A 177 -15.62 4.55 11.39
N ARG A 178 -15.33 3.30 11.04
CA ARG A 178 -16.17 2.13 11.34
C ARG A 178 -15.63 1.25 12.48
N LYS A 179 -14.38 1.48 12.89
CA LYS A 179 -13.62 0.66 13.86
C LYS A 179 -13.53 -0.80 13.45
N LEU A 180 -13.14 -1.01 12.19
CA LEU A 180 -13.05 -2.33 11.58
C LEU A 180 -11.71 -2.50 10.88
N TRP A 181 -11.11 -3.66 11.07
CA TRP A 181 -10.09 -4.18 10.18
C TRP A 181 -10.76 -4.68 8.90
N VAL A 182 -10.21 -4.29 7.77
CA VAL A 182 -10.63 -4.75 6.44
C VAL A 182 -9.49 -5.55 5.84
N TYR A 183 -9.80 -6.76 5.37
CA TYR A 183 -8.91 -7.57 4.55
C TYR A 183 -9.27 -7.33 3.10
N SER A 184 -8.33 -6.75 2.37
CA SER A 184 -8.36 -6.59 0.92
C SER A 184 -7.80 -7.89 0.35
N LEU A 185 -8.66 -8.84 0.00
CA LEU A 185 -8.25 -10.19 -0.42
C LEU A 185 -8.07 -10.24 -1.95
N ARG A 186 -6.92 -10.73 -2.42
CA ARG A 186 -6.67 -10.89 -3.86
C ARG A 186 -7.56 -11.97 -4.46
N GLU A 187 -8.22 -11.66 -5.58
CA GLU A 187 -9.03 -12.57 -6.39
C GLU A 187 -8.64 -12.45 -7.87
N TYR A 188 -8.92 -13.49 -8.66
CA TYR A 188 -8.78 -13.47 -10.11
C TYR A 188 -10.02 -14.03 -10.80
N LEU A 189 -10.76 -13.17 -11.48
CA LEU A 189 -11.91 -13.58 -12.29
C LEU A 189 -11.44 -13.85 -13.72
N LYS A 190 -11.46 -15.12 -14.14
CA LYS A 190 -11.05 -15.54 -15.50
C LYS A 190 -11.90 -14.88 -16.58
N GLU A 191 -13.19 -14.73 -16.31
CA GLU A 191 -14.15 -14.00 -17.11
C GLU A 191 -14.43 -12.67 -16.39
N GLY A 192 -14.15 -11.54 -17.05
CA GLY A 192 -14.36 -10.20 -16.48
C GLY A 192 -13.06 -9.42 -16.24
N VAL A 193 -12.97 -8.75 -15.09
CA VAL A 193 -11.95 -7.72 -14.79
C VAL A 193 -10.55 -8.26 -14.46
N GLY A 194 -10.32 -9.59 -14.51
CA GLY A 194 -9.04 -10.19 -14.16
C GLY A 194 -8.73 -10.09 -12.66
N ARG A 195 -7.55 -9.56 -12.29
CA ARG A 195 -7.22 -9.33 -10.88
C ARG A 195 -8.15 -8.28 -10.27
N CYS A 196 -8.73 -8.63 -9.14
CA CYS A 196 -9.64 -7.80 -8.36
C CYS A 196 -9.53 -8.14 -6.87
N ARG A 197 -10.35 -7.51 -6.03
CA ARG A 197 -10.37 -7.70 -4.59
C ARG A 197 -11.70 -8.28 -4.12
N ARG A 198 -11.64 -9.12 -3.09
CA ARG A 198 -12.75 -9.45 -2.21
C ARG A 198 -12.62 -8.71 -0.89
N TYR A 199 -13.76 -8.45 -0.26
CA TYR A 199 -13.90 -7.75 1.00
C TYR A 199 -14.21 -8.72 2.13
N TRP A 200 -13.50 -8.56 3.23
CA TRP A 200 -13.83 -9.16 4.52
C TRP A 200 -13.49 -8.16 5.62
N GLU A 201 -14.31 -8.09 6.66
CA GLU A 201 -14.09 -7.14 7.76
C GLU A 201 -14.36 -7.76 9.13
N HIS A 202 -13.68 -7.24 10.15
CA HIS A 202 -13.91 -7.61 11.55
C HIS A 202 -13.38 -6.53 12.50
N PRO A 203 -13.97 -6.30 13.69
CA PRO A 203 -13.45 -5.35 14.68
C PRO A 203 -12.05 -5.66 15.21
N ASP A 204 -11.63 -6.93 15.18
CA ASP A 204 -10.33 -7.42 15.65
C ASP A 204 -9.61 -8.19 14.54
N LEU A 205 -8.37 -7.83 14.23
CA LEU A 205 -7.56 -8.42 13.13
C LEU A 205 -7.21 -9.90 13.34
N ILE A 206 -7.20 -10.40 14.58
CA ILE A 206 -6.80 -11.78 14.85
C ILE A 206 -8.04 -12.67 14.75
N ALA A 207 -9.12 -12.32 15.45
CA ALA A 207 -10.40 -12.99 15.38
C ALA A 207 -11.01 -12.92 13.97
N GLY A 208 -10.79 -11.80 13.27
CA GLY A 208 -11.22 -11.58 11.90
C GLY A 208 -10.57 -12.49 10.88
N GLY A 209 -9.42 -13.09 11.22
CA GLY A 209 -8.66 -13.99 10.35
C GLY A 209 -9.43 -15.26 9.96
N LYS A 210 -10.59 -15.58 10.53
CA LYS A 210 -11.19 -16.93 10.46
C LYS A 210 -12.28 -17.10 9.40
N TRP A 211 -12.18 -16.44 8.25
CA TRP A 211 -13.16 -16.61 7.17
C TRP A 211 -13.06 -17.97 6.47
N LYS A 212 -14.16 -18.39 5.84
CA LYS A 212 -14.25 -19.51 4.90
C LYS A 212 -14.22 -18.97 3.47
N ALA A 213 -13.81 -19.79 2.50
CA ALA A 213 -13.62 -19.38 1.10
C ALA A 213 -14.84 -18.68 0.46
N SER A 214 -16.07 -19.05 0.84
CA SER A 214 -17.30 -18.49 0.29
C SER A 214 -17.80 -17.20 0.95
N GLN A 215 -17.18 -16.77 2.06
CA GLN A 215 -17.71 -15.64 2.84
C GLN A 215 -17.26 -14.26 2.32
N PRO A 216 -15.99 -14.05 1.90
CA PRO A 216 -15.58 -12.76 1.37
C PRO A 216 -16.33 -12.41 0.09
N THR A 217 -16.96 -11.23 0.08
CA THR A 217 -17.77 -10.76 -1.06
C THR A 217 -16.87 -10.12 -2.12
N LEU A 218 -17.24 -10.21 -3.39
CA LEU A 218 -16.55 -9.46 -4.45
C LEU A 218 -16.67 -7.95 -4.17
N TRP A 219 -15.57 -7.22 -4.33
CA TRP A 219 -15.50 -5.84 -3.84
C TRP A 219 -15.22 -4.84 -4.94
N VAL A 220 -13.98 -4.82 -5.43
CA VAL A 220 -13.50 -3.77 -6.32
C VAL A 220 -12.43 -4.31 -7.25
N GLY A 221 -12.38 -3.77 -8.46
CA GLY A 221 -11.41 -4.10 -9.49
C GLY A 221 -11.01 -2.85 -10.26
N ALA A 222 -10.22 -3.06 -11.32
CA ALA A 222 -10.09 -2.03 -12.36
C ALA A 222 -11.42 -1.90 -13.10
N ASP A 223 -11.66 -0.74 -13.69
CA ASP A 223 -12.88 -0.44 -14.43
C ASP A 223 -12.58 0.08 -15.84
N LYS A 224 -13.63 0.33 -16.63
CA LYS A 224 -13.51 0.74 -18.03
C LYS A 224 -12.91 2.14 -18.25
N LEU A 225 -12.83 2.95 -17.19
CA LEU A 225 -12.23 4.29 -17.22
C LEU A 225 -10.73 4.23 -16.94
N ASP A 226 -10.21 3.12 -16.42
CA ASP A 226 -8.76 2.88 -16.36
C ASP A 226 -8.17 2.91 -17.78
N PRO A 227 -7.22 3.83 -18.06
CA PRO A 227 -6.76 4.07 -19.42
C PRO A 227 -5.94 2.87 -19.91
N GLN A 228 -6.46 2.21 -20.95
CA GLN A 228 -5.74 1.15 -21.62
C GLN A 228 -4.52 1.71 -22.36
N ARG A 229 -3.38 1.03 -22.20
CA ARG A 229 -2.17 1.31 -22.96
C ARG A 229 -2.37 0.99 -24.45
N ALA A 230 -2.11 1.97 -25.31
CA ALA A 230 -2.32 1.86 -26.76
C ALA A 230 -1.45 0.77 -27.42
N ASP A 231 -0.26 0.51 -26.88
CA ASP A 231 0.69 -0.50 -27.37
C ASP A 231 0.34 -1.92 -26.92
N LEU A 232 -0.34 -2.09 -25.77
CA LEU A 232 -0.65 -3.40 -25.20
C LEU A 232 -2.07 -3.86 -25.46
N LYS A 233 -3.03 -2.92 -25.62
CA LYS A 233 -4.45 -3.19 -25.86
C LYS A 233 -5.04 -4.25 -24.91
N THR A 234 -4.52 -4.29 -23.68
CA THR A 234 -4.93 -5.22 -22.62
C THR A 234 -5.76 -4.44 -21.61
N PRO A 235 -6.96 -4.90 -21.21
CA PRO A 235 -7.71 -4.25 -20.14
C PRO A 235 -6.90 -4.16 -18.85
N CYS A 236 -7.01 -3.03 -18.16
CA CYS A 236 -6.37 -2.84 -16.86
C CYS A 236 -6.91 -3.84 -15.83
N GLN A 237 -6.09 -4.21 -14.86
CA GLN A 237 -6.48 -5.05 -13.72
C GLN A 237 -5.98 -4.45 -12.41
N LEU A 238 -6.70 -4.67 -11.32
CA LEU A 238 -6.33 -4.19 -10.00
C LEU A 238 -5.39 -5.18 -9.31
N TYR A 239 -4.12 -4.82 -9.17
CA TYR A 239 -3.10 -5.68 -8.59
C TYR A 239 -3.18 -5.72 -7.06
N ASN A 240 -3.36 -4.55 -6.44
CA ASN A 240 -3.48 -4.38 -5.00
C ASN A 240 -4.29 -3.12 -4.67
N LEU A 241 -4.86 -3.08 -3.46
CA LEU A 241 -5.50 -1.90 -2.92
C LEU A 241 -5.10 -1.77 -1.45
N ASP A 242 -4.28 -0.75 -1.16
CA ASP A 242 -3.93 -0.34 0.19
C ASP A 242 -4.71 0.94 0.54
N CYS A 243 -5.13 1.06 1.81
CA CYS A 243 -5.98 2.16 2.24
C CYS A 243 -5.56 2.71 3.59
N VAL A 244 -5.88 3.98 3.81
CA VAL A 244 -5.69 4.66 5.10
C VAL A 244 -6.80 5.69 5.30
N ALA A 245 -7.14 5.98 6.54
CA ALA A 245 -7.94 7.15 6.84
C ALA A 245 -7.12 8.43 6.68
N TYR A 246 -7.74 9.44 6.08
CA TYR A 246 -7.19 10.78 5.97
C TYR A 246 -8.30 11.80 6.19
N GLU A 247 -8.17 12.56 7.27
CA GLU A 247 -9.14 13.58 7.68
C GLU A 247 -10.55 12.97 7.75
N SER A 248 -11.48 13.37 6.88
CA SER A 248 -12.89 12.92 6.91
C SER A 248 -13.22 11.69 6.05
N LEU A 249 -12.24 11.03 5.42
CA LEU A 249 -12.50 9.93 4.47
C LEU A 249 -11.37 8.90 4.42
N MET A 250 -11.63 7.76 3.78
CA MET A 250 -10.60 6.79 3.42
C MET A 250 -9.99 7.12 2.06
N ILE A 251 -8.67 7.14 1.98
CA ILE A 251 -7.92 7.14 0.73
C ILE A 251 -7.56 5.70 0.38
N GLY A 252 -7.71 5.35 -0.89
CA GLY A 252 -7.25 4.10 -1.48
C GLY A 252 -6.19 4.36 -2.54
N LEU A 253 -5.05 3.66 -2.45
CA LEU A 253 -4.05 3.58 -3.50
C LEU A 253 -4.28 2.30 -4.30
N PHE A 254 -4.75 2.47 -5.53
CA PHE A 254 -5.06 1.41 -6.47
C PHE A 254 -3.81 1.10 -7.30
N ASP A 255 -3.18 -0.04 -7.06
CA ASP A 255 -2.08 -0.52 -7.89
C ASP A 255 -2.66 -1.09 -9.19
N ILE A 256 -2.67 -0.28 -10.25
CA ILE A 256 -3.24 -0.65 -11.55
C ILE A 256 -2.17 -1.27 -12.44
N TRP A 257 -2.46 -2.47 -12.95
CA TRP A 257 -1.67 -3.14 -13.99
C TRP A 257 -2.28 -2.89 -15.37
N PRO A 258 -1.60 -2.14 -16.27
CA PRO A 258 -2.15 -1.78 -17.59
C PRO A 258 -1.80 -2.77 -18.71
N GLY A 259 -1.39 -4.00 -18.36
CA GLY A 259 -0.91 -5.01 -19.32
C GLY A 259 0.58 -5.32 -19.19
N GLN A 260 1.02 -6.43 -19.79
CA GLN A 260 2.41 -6.87 -19.75
C GLN A 260 3.13 -6.58 -21.08
N PRO A 261 4.11 -5.65 -21.10
CA PRO A 261 5.04 -5.48 -22.21
C PRO A 261 6.03 -6.65 -22.32
N LYS A 262 6.61 -6.86 -23.51
CA LYS A 262 7.50 -8.00 -23.80
C LYS A 262 8.93 -7.81 -23.29
N ASP A 263 9.36 -6.57 -23.13
CA ASP A 263 10.77 -6.16 -22.96
C ASP A 263 11.05 -5.42 -21.65
N ARG A 264 10.03 -5.27 -20.78
CA ARG A 264 10.19 -4.71 -19.43
C ARG A 264 9.41 -5.49 -18.37
N PRO A 265 9.74 -5.31 -17.08
CA PRO A 265 8.99 -5.91 -15.97
C PRO A 265 7.51 -5.53 -15.96
N LYS A 266 6.72 -6.26 -15.17
CA LYS A 266 5.28 -6.03 -15.01
C LYS A 266 5.00 -4.60 -14.49
N PRO A 267 4.51 -3.66 -15.30
CA PRO A 267 4.28 -2.30 -14.84
C PRO A 267 3.06 -2.25 -13.93
N ASN A 268 3.18 -1.57 -12.80
CA ASN A 268 2.05 -1.10 -12.03
C ASN A 268 2.27 0.37 -11.75
N TYR A 269 1.21 1.17 -11.79
CA TYR A 269 1.20 2.55 -11.32
C TYR A 269 0.09 2.71 -10.29
N LEU A 270 0.10 3.82 -9.57
CA LEU A 270 -0.91 4.09 -8.55
C LEU A 270 -1.94 5.07 -9.08
N CYS A 271 -3.22 4.73 -8.90
CA CYS A 271 -4.33 5.68 -8.94
C CYS A 271 -4.83 5.94 -7.52
N VAL A 272 -5.43 7.10 -7.30
CA VAL A 272 -6.07 7.44 -6.02
C VAL A 272 -7.57 7.26 -6.14
N GLY A 273 -8.20 6.79 -5.05
CA GLY A 273 -9.65 6.76 -4.90
C GLY A 273 -10.06 7.13 -3.49
N PHE A 274 -11.33 7.50 -3.33
CA PHE A 274 -11.88 8.02 -2.09
C PHE A 274 -13.10 7.22 -1.66
N SER A 275 -13.24 6.98 -0.37
CA SER A 275 -14.40 6.30 0.20
C SER A 275 -14.81 6.94 1.52
N ARG A 276 -16.11 7.22 1.67
CA ARG A 276 -16.68 7.76 2.90
C ARG A 276 -17.28 6.68 3.81
N ASP A 277 -17.60 5.51 3.26
CA ASP A 277 -18.16 4.37 4.01
C ASP A 277 -17.15 3.21 4.15
N GLY A 278 -15.98 3.32 3.53
CA GLY A 278 -14.93 2.29 3.53
C GLY A 278 -15.24 1.06 2.68
N PHE A 279 -16.35 1.04 1.94
CA PHE A 279 -16.72 -0.05 1.05
C PHE A 279 -16.90 0.43 -0.40
N HIS A 280 -17.64 1.50 -0.64
CA HIS A 280 -17.83 2.04 -1.98
C HIS A 280 -16.71 3.03 -2.30
N TRP A 281 -16.08 2.84 -3.45
CA TRP A 281 -14.98 3.68 -3.93
C TRP A 281 -15.44 4.60 -5.05
N GLN A 282 -15.04 5.86 -4.95
CA GLN A 282 -15.09 6.80 -6.05
C GLN A 282 -13.70 7.06 -6.57
N ARG A 283 -13.55 6.99 -7.90
CA ARG A 283 -12.32 7.29 -8.62
C ARG A 283 -12.66 8.32 -9.69
N PRO A 284 -12.65 9.61 -9.35
CA PRO A 284 -13.05 10.66 -10.29
C PRO A 284 -11.98 10.96 -11.34
N ASP A 285 -10.73 10.56 -11.09
CA ASP A 285 -9.62 10.62 -12.03
C ASP A 285 -8.91 9.26 -12.09
N HIS A 286 -8.73 8.75 -13.31
CA HIS A 286 -8.05 7.48 -13.59
C HIS A 286 -6.65 7.67 -14.18
N ARG A 287 -6.18 8.91 -14.29
CA ARG A 287 -4.77 9.17 -14.61
C ARG A 287 -3.87 8.60 -13.50
N PRO A 288 -2.63 8.19 -13.83
CA PRO A 288 -1.67 7.80 -12.81
C PRO A 288 -1.44 8.94 -11.80
N PHE A 289 -1.77 8.67 -10.54
CA PHE A 289 -1.47 9.54 -9.40
C PHE A 289 0.02 9.45 -9.00
N ILE A 290 0.59 8.25 -9.08
CA ILE A 290 2.04 7.99 -8.97
C ILE A 290 2.45 7.05 -10.13
N PRO A 291 3.08 7.57 -11.20
CA PRO A 291 3.35 6.81 -12.41
C PRO A 291 4.61 5.93 -12.32
N VAL A 292 4.69 4.96 -13.21
CA VAL A 292 5.98 4.39 -13.65
C VAL A 292 6.66 5.36 -14.60
N SER A 293 7.98 5.32 -14.65
CA SER A 293 8.69 6.00 -15.73
C SER A 293 8.53 5.24 -17.04
N GLU A 294 8.38 5.98 -18.14
CA GLU A 294 8.51 5.43 -19.49
C GLU A 294 9.94 5.61 -20.05
N THR A 295 10.84 6.22 -19.28
CA THR A 295 12.26 6.39 -19.60
C THR A 295 13.08 5.20 -19.08
N ARG A 296 13.68 4.45 -20.00
CA ARG A 296 14.57 3.33 -19.66
C ARG A 296 15.75 3.80 -18.79
N GLY A 297 16.02 3.07 -17.72
CA GLY A 297 17.14 3.34 -16.80
C GLY A 297 16.74 4.13 -15.56
N GLU A 298 15.54 4.71 -15.53
CA GLU A 298 15.02 5.32 -14.31
C GLU A 298 14.62 4.26 -13.27
N TRP A 299 14.74 4.64 -11.99
CA TRP A 299 14.61 3.74 -10.83
C TRP A 299 13.25 3.04 -10.72
N ASN A 300 12.21 3.58 -11.36
CA ASN A 300 10.83 3.09 -11.35
C ASN A 300 10.29 2.74 -12.76
N TRP A 301 11.17 2.59 -13.76
CA TRP A 301 10.77 2.24 -15.14
C TRP A 301 9.96 0.94 -15.23
N GLY A 302 10.34 -0.04 -14.41
CA GLY A 302 9.72 -1.35 -14.41
C GLY A 302 8.34 -1.35 -13.76
N ASN A 303 8.19 -0.76 -12.57
CA ASN A 303 7.00 -0.90 -11.73
C ASN A 303 7.05 0.01 -10.48
N VAL A 304 5.89 0.57 -10.12
CA VAL A 304 5.62 1.28 -8.86
C VAL A 304 4.46 0.61 -8.12
N GLN A 305 4.59 0.46 -6.80
CA GLN A 305 3.51 -0.05 -5.94
C GLN A 305 3.49 0.68 -4.60
N SER A 306 2.31 0.69 -3.98
CA SER A 306 2.04 1.41 -2.74
C SER A 306 2.79 0.81 -1.55
N ALA A 307 2.99 1.66 -0.53
CA ALA A 307 3.30 1.22 0.82
C ALA A 307 2.02 1.21 1.69
N GLY A 308 1.96 0.30 2.65
CA GLY A 308 0.93 0.23 3.67
C GLY A 308 0.94 1.51 4.52
N GLY A 309 -0.25 1.96 4.92
CA GLY A 309 -0.45 3.28 5.52
C GLY A 309 -0.58 4.41 4.49
N CYS A 310 -0.30 4.16 3.21
CA CYS A 310 -0.49 5.03 2.04
C CYS A 310 0.24 6.37 2.07
N CYS A 311 -0.10 7.26 3.01
CA CYS A 311 0.44 8.61 3.11
C CYS A 311 0.67 9.06 4.54
N LEU A 312 1.70 9.88 4.74
CA LEU A 312 1.98 10.59 5.98
C LEU A 312 1.77 12.09 5.80
N VAL A 313 1.22 12.75 6.83
CA VAL A 313 1.17 14.21 6.89
C VAL A 313 2.51 14.73 7.39
N VAL A 314 3.21 15.49 6.55
CA VAL A 314 4.51 16.10 6.89
C VAL A 314 4.43 17.59 6.60
N GLY A 315 4.17 18.37 7.66
CA GLY A 315 3.96 19.81 7.54
C GLY A 315 2.74 20.15 6.67
N ASP A 316 3.00 20.85 5.56
CA ASP A 316 2.04 21.26 4.54
C ASP A 316 1.99 20.30 3.33
N GLN A 317 2.55 19.09 3.46
CA GLN A 317 2.57 18.07 2.43
C GLN A 317 1.98 16.74 2.89
N LEU A 318 1.56 15.94 1.92
CA LEU A 318 1.37 14.50 2.03
C LEU A 318 2.54 13.80 1.38
N TRP A 319 3.10 12.83 2.09
CA TRP A 319 4.25 12.04 1.66
C TRP A 319 3.81 10.60 1.41
N PHE A 320 4.08 10.09 0.21
CA PHE A 320 3.73 8.76 -0.26
C PHE A 320 5.00 7.97 -0.53
N TYR A 321 5.31 7.02 0.33
CA TYR A 321 6.41 6.08 0.07
C TYR A 321 5.94 4.99 -0.88
N VAL A 322 6.77 4.69 -1.87
CA VAL A 322 6.43 3.70 -2.89
C VAL A 322 7.62 2.82 -3.21
N SER A 323 7.30 1.59 -3.61
CA SER A 323 8.28 0.69 -4.20
C SER A 323 8.60 1.14 -5.63
N GLY A 324 9.86 1.00 -6.06
CA GLY A 324 10.28 1.21 -7.44
C GLY A 324 11.20 0.11 -7.92
N ARG A 325 10.93 -0.41 -9.12
CA ARG A 325 11.74 -1.43 -9.78
C ARG A 325 12.33 -0.81 -11.04
N ALA A 326 13.66 -0.75 -11.13
CA ALA A 326 14.36 -0.15 -12.26
C ALA A 326 14.27 -1.00 -13.54
N GLY A 327 14.03 -2.30 -13.37
CA GLY A 327 13.97 -3.28 -14.45
C GLY A 327 15.31 -3.63 -15.08
N ILE A 328 15.33 -4.75 -15.80
CA ILE A 328 16.43 -5.13 -16.69
C ILE A 328 15.91 -5.05 -18.13
N PRO A 329 16.50 -4.21 -19.00
CA PRO A 329 16.02 -4.06 -20.36
C PRO A 329 16.02 -5.37 -21.15
N GLY A 330 14.96 -5.62 -21.93
CA GLY A 330 14.78 -6.86 -22.68
C GLY A 330 14.40 -8.05 -21.79
N SER A 331 13.99 -7.81 -20.55
CA SER A 331 13.67 -8.84 -19.56
C SER A 331 12.47 -8.45 -18.69
N SER A 332 11.78 -9.46 -18.15
CA SER A 332 10.74 -9.27 -17.14
C SER A 332 11.28 -9.10 -15.71
N LYS A 333 12.60 -9.15 -15.51
CA LYS A 333 13.25 -9.09 -14.20
C LYS A 333 13.23 -7.67 -13.62
N SER A 334 12.90 -7.57 -12.33
CA SER A 334 12.72 -6.30 -11.60
C SER A 334 13.94 -5.37 -11.54
N GLY A 335 15.15 -5.84 -11.79
CA GLY A 335 16.37 -5.03 -11.67
C GLY A 335 16.62 -4.56 -10.25
N VAL A 336 17.26 -3.40 -10.10
CA VAL A 336 17.45 -2.76 -8.78
C VAL A 336 16.11 -2.25 -8.26
N CYS A 337 15.79 -2.63 -7.03
CA CYS A 337 14.54 -2.30 -6.37
C CYS A 337 14.79 -1.33 -5.20
N THR A 338 14.12 -0.18 -5.19
CA THR A 338 14.39 0.93 -4.27
C THR A 338 13.09 1.52 -3.70
N THR A 339 13.20 2.32 -2.63
CA THR A 339 12.06 3.10 -2.12
C THR A 339 12.11 4.51 -2.67
N GLY A 340 11.03 4.91 -3.33
CA GLY A 340 10.81 6.31 -3.72
C GLY A 340 9.91 7.04 -2.74
N LEU A 341 9.94 8.37 -2.84
CA LEU A 341 9.07 9.27 -2.10
C LEU A 341 8.38 10.21 -3.08
N ALA A 342 7.07 10.13 -3.13
CA ALA A 342 6.21 11.06 -3.84
C ALA A 342 5.56 12.04 -2.86
N THR A 343 5.30 13.26 -3.30
CA THR A 343 4.75 14.33 -2.46
C THR A 343 3.58 15.01 -3.15
N LEU A 344 2.65 15.49 -2.34
CA LEU A 344 1.55 16.34 -2.75
C LEU A 344 1.39 17.46 -1.72
N ARG A 345 0.92 18.64 -2.13
CA ARG A 345 0.45 19.64 -1.16
C ARG A 345 -0.65 19.01 -0.29
N ARG A 346 -0.65 19.32 1.00
CA ARG A 346 -1.69 18.84 1.93
C ARG A 346 -3.07 19.25 1.44
N ASP A 347 -4.00 18.29 1.47
CA ASP A 347 -5.37 18.44 0.97
C ASP A 347 -5.46 18.75 -0.54
N GLY A 348 -4.37 18.56 -1.31
CA GLY A 348 -4.26 18.96 -2.70
C GLY A 348 -4.59 17.88 -3.73
N PHE A 349 -5.45 16.91 -3.39
CA PHE A 349 -5.86 15.82 -4.30
C PHE A 349 -6.48 16.29 -5.60
#